data_AF-A0A7W8V9K1-F1
#
_entry.id   AF-A0A7W8V9K1-F1
#
_cell.length_a   1.000
_cell.length_b   1.000
_cell.length_c   1.000
_cell.angle_alpha   90.00
_cell.angle_beta   90.00
_cell.angle_gamma   90.00
#
_symmetry.space_group_name_H-M   'P 1'
#
loop_
_entity.id
_entity.type
_entity.pdbx_description
1 polymer ?
#
loop_
_entity_poly.entity_id
_entity_poly.type
_entity_poly.pdbx_seq_one_letter_code
_entity_poly.pdbx_strand_id
1 'polypeptide(L)'
;MGRSRGMHEIIGFLNTWRANLAPGKQLRFRVALPAWAQRDRPIELRSSGCIARVACHQCHERPAQVARHVMTRSEASQLISLLVVLVGCACLGFGLGRLIRGRRPEFEGVRSRMGRSAAFLRDARATSVSKHTRLTCAFECIYLCCCEVAEARGMRLDGLDHPDIKLVEFGLSALGVHEAEKIAVQGLAQWRADASPFFPETSVDDACHLAERINRRAIAELTRLRN
;
A
#
# COMPACT_ATOMS: atom_id res chain seq x y z
N MET A 1 -20.42 -19.25 -15.75
CA MET A 1 -20.50 -20.23 -14.64
C MET A 1 -19.16 -20.23 -13.91
N GLY A 2 -19.08 -19.82 -12.64
CA GLY A 2 -17.78 -19.70 -11.95
C GLY A 2 -17.84 -19.07 -10.56
N ARG A 3 -18.81 -19.44 -9.72
CA ARG A 3 -19.02 -18.81 -8.39
C ARG A 3 -18.88 -19.74 -7.17
N SER A 4 -18.33 -20.95 -7.30
CA SER A 4 -18.24 -21.88 -6.14
C SER A 4 -16.84 -22.13 -5.57
N ARG A 5 -15.74 -21.62 -6.15
CA ARG A 5 -14.39 -21.94 -5.65
C ARG A 5 -14.06 -21.36 -4.27
N GLY A 6 -14.58 -20.17 -3.93
CA GLY A 6 -14.24 -19.51 -2.66
C GLY A 6 -14.86 -20.16 -1.40
N MET A 7 -15.99 -20.87 -1.53
CA MET A 7 -16.66 -21.48 -0.36
C MET A 7 -15.96 -22.76 0.10
N HIS A 8 -15.33 -23.50 -0.82
CA HIS A 8 -14.60 -24.73 -0.48
C HIS A 8 -13.27 -24.48 0.25
N GLU A 9 -12.59 -23.37 -0.02
CA GLU A 9 -11.36 -23.00 0.69
C GLU A 9 -11.63 -22.59 2.15
N ILE A 10 -12.73 -21.88 2.40
CA ILE A 10 -13.12 -21.46 3.76
C ILE A 10 -13.50 -22.68 4.61
N ILE A 11 -14.23 -23.65 4.04
CA ILE A 11 -14.58 -24.89 4.74
C ILE A 11 -13.33 -25.75 5.01
N GLY A 12 -12.38 -25.80 4.06
CA GLY A 12 -11.10 -26.50 4.27
C GLY A 12 -10.27 -25.89 5.41
N PHE A 13 -10.22 -24.56 5.49
CA PHE A 13 -9.52 -23.86 6.56
C PHE A 13 -10.16 -24.12 7.94
N LEU A 14 -11.49 -24.06 8.03
CA LEU A 14 -12.23 -24.32 9.28
C LEU A 14 -12.08 -25.77 9.76
N ASN A 15 -12.07 -26.74 8.85
CA ASN A 15 -11.87 -28.16 9.21
C ASN A 15 -10.43 -28.44 9.68
N THR A 16 -9.43 -27.81 9.04
CA THR A 16 -8.02 -27.90 9.47
C THR A 16 -7.80 -27.23 10.82
N TRP A 17 -8.53 -26.14 11.10
CA TRP A 17 -8.48 -25.46 12.40
C TRP A 17 -9.15 -26.30 13.50
N ARG A 18 -10.29 -26.94 13.21
CA ARG A 18 -11.00 -27.83 14.14
C ARG A 18 -10.20 -29.09 14.49
N ALA A 19 -9.44 -29.64 13.53
CA ALA A 19 -8.56 -30.81 13.76
C ALA A 19 -7.37 -30.49 14.68
N ASN A 20 -6.93 -29.24 14.76
CA ASN A 20 -5.85 -28.80 15.65
C ASN A 20 -6.30 -28.50 17.08
N LEU A 21 -7.61 -28.52 17.36
CA LEU A 21 -8.20 -28.32 18.69
C LEU A 21 -8.53 -29.65 19.39
N ALA A 22 -7.76 -30.70 19.14
CA ALA A 22 -7.88 -31.96 19.87
C ALA A 22 -7.55 -31.74 21.37
N PRO A 23 -8.37 -32.27 22.30
CA PRO A 23 -8.16 -32.10 23.73
C PRO A 23 -6.82 -32.75 24.14
N GLY A 24 -5.89 -31.94 24.66
CA GLY A 24 -4.59 -32.41 25.18
C GLY A 24 -3.35 -31.74 24.62
N LYS A 25 -3.45 -30.90 23.57
CA LYS A 25 -2.29 -30.13 23.07
C LYS A 25 -2.24 -28.73 23.70
N GLN A 26 -1.20 -28.46 24.51
CA GLN A 26 -0.88 -27.10 24.95
C GLN A 26 -0.37 -26.27 23.77
N LEU A 27 -1.12 -25.25 23.37
CA LEU A 27 -0.65 -24.25 22.43
C LEU A 27 0.32 -23.30 23.15
N ARG A 28 1.62 -23.43 22.87
CA ARG A 28 2.62 -22.42 23.24
C ARG A 28 2.56 -21.28 22.22
N PHE A 29 1.90 -20.19 22.57
CA PHE A 29 2.01 -18.95 21.79
C PHE A 29 3.30 -18.21 22.17
N ARG A 30 4.27 -18.18 21.26
CA ARG A 30 5.34 -17.17 21.30
C ARG A 30 4.78 -15.91 20.65
N VAL A 31 4.36 -14.95 21.46
CA VAL A 31 4.03 -13.61 20.96
C VAL A 31 5.36 -12.89 20.72
N ALA A 32 5.76 -12.78 19.46
CA ALA A 32 6.85 -11.89 19.08
C ALA A 32 6.31 -10.46 19.13
N LEU A 33 6.75 -9.68 20.13
CA LEU A 33 6.46 -8.25 20.19
C LEU A 33 7.19 -7.54 19.03
N PRO A 34 6.54 -6.59 18.34
CA PRO A 34 7.16 -5.82 17.26
C PRO A 34 8.23 -4.86 17.80
N ALA A 35 9.30 -4.68 17.00
CA ALA A 35 10.54 -3.96 17.38
C ALA A 35 10.36 -2.49 17.83
N TRP A 36 9.19 -1.88 17.61
CA TRP A 36 8.91 -0.52 18.05
C TRP A 36 8.53 -0.42 19.54
N ALA A 37 8.16 -1.53 20.20
CA ALA A 37 7.80 -1.56 21.62
C ALA A 37 9.01 -1.59 22.59
N GLN A 38 10.24 -1.43 22.09
CA GLN A 38 11.47 -1.40 22.89
C GLN A 38 12.10 -0.01 23.05
N ARG A 39 11.49 1.05 22.51
CA ARG A 39 11.98 2.42 22.70
C ARG A 39 11.26 3.07 23.87
N ASP A 40 11.86 2.96 25.05
CA ASP A 40 11.86 4.02 26.05
C ASP A 40 12.95 3.74 27.08
N ARG A 41 14.18 4.20 26.77
CA ARG A 41 15.15 4.68 27.77
C ARG A 41 15.96 5.84 27.17
N PRO A 42 16.20 6.91 27.93
CA PRO A 42 17.04 8.03 27.49
C PRO A 42 18.52 7.63 27.53
N ILE A 43 19.26 8.01 26.50
CA ILE A 43 20.72 7.91 26.44
C ILE A 43 21.27 9.25 26.96
N GLU A 44 21.73 9.27 28.21
CA GLU A 44 22.70 10.27 28.66
C GLU A 44 24.10 9.81 28.23
N LEU A 45 24.72 10.56 27.33
CA LEU A 45 26.15 10.44 27.03
C LEU A 45 26.90 11.36 28.00
N ARG A 46 27.52 10.78 29.02
CA ARG A 46 28.56 11.45 29.80
C ARG A 46 29.85 10.62 29.75
N SER A 47 30.86 11.18 29.10
CA SER A 47 32.23 10.68 29.05
C SER A 47 32.91 10.93 30.40
N SER A 48 33.52 9.89 30.96
CA SER A 48 34.82 9.91 31.66
C SER A 48 35.04 8.57 32.34
N GLY A 49 36.24 8.03 32.17
CA GLY A 49 36.60 6.67 32.53
C GLY A 49 36.51 6.37 34.02
N CYS A 50 36.12 5.13 34.33
CA CYS A 50 36.45 4.39 35.54
C CYS A 50 36.36 2.90 35.22
N ILE A 51 37.46 2.19 35.46
CA ILE A 51 37.56 0.73 35.37
C ILE A 51 36.75 0.16 36.54
N ALA A 52 35.55 -0.35 36.27
CA ALA A 52 34.73 -1.04 37.26
C ALA A 52 34.93 -2.56 37.14
N ARG A 53 35.58 -3.15 38.15
CA ARG A 53 35.62 -4.60 38.41
C ARG A 53 34.19 -5.14 38.47
N VAL A 54 33.87 -6.08 37.58
CA VAL A 54 32.64 -6.87 37.63
C VAL A 54 32.76 -7.90 38.75
N ALA A 55 32.17 -7.59 39.91
CA ALA A 55 31.94 -8.57 40.96
C ALA A 55 30.77 -9.47 40.54
N CYS A 56 31.08 -10.72 40.19
CA CYS A 56 30.10 -11.75 39.88
C CYS A 56 29.46 -12.20 41.20
N HIS A 57 28.38 -11.54 41.60
CA HIS A 57 27.57 -11.96 42.74
C HIS A 57 26.67 -13.12 42.29
N GLN A 58 26.94 -14.28 42.89
CA GLN A 58 26.20 -15.52 42.77
C GLN A 58 24.71 -15.28 43.06
N CYS A 59 23.90 -15.11 42.01
CA CYS A 59 22.46 -14.98 42.12
C CYS A 59 21.85 -16.37 42.24
N HIS A 60 21.43 -16.68 43.46
CA HIS A 60 20.67 -17.86 43.86
C HIS A 60 19.46 -18.05 42.92
N GLU A 61 19.47 -19.11 42.12
CA GLU A 61 18.32 -19.55 41.33
C GLU A 61 17.18 -19.92 42.29
N ARG A 62 16.23 -18.99 42.49
CA ARG A 62 14.91 -19.35 43.05
C ARG A 62 14.15 -20.05 41.92
N PRO A 63 13.66 -21.29 42.12
CA PRO A 63 12.84 -21.95 41.13
C PRO A 63 11.61 -21.07 40.90
N ALA A 64 11.51 -20.51 39.69
CA ALA A 64 10.35 -19.77 39.24
C ALA A 64 9.15 -20.71 39.37
N GLN A 65 8.33 -20.49 40.40
CA GLN A 65 7.05 -21.18 40.53
C GLN A 65 6.20 -20.75 39.35
N VAL A 66 6.17 -21.59 38.31
CA VAL A 66 5.26 -21.45 37.17
C VAL A 66 3.86 -21.73 37.72
N ALA A 67 3.22 -20.69 38.24
CA ALA A 67 1.82 -20.71 38.59
C ALA A 67 1.04 -21.05 37.31
N ARG A 68 0.66 -22.33 37.17
CA ARG A 68 -0.24 -22.77 36.11
C ARG A 68 -1.60 -22.19 36.45
N HIS A 69 -1.89 -21.02 35.90
CA HIS A 69 -3.22 -20.44 36.00
C HIS A 69 -4.17 -21.36 35.22
N VAL A 70 -4.90 -22.19 35.96
CA VAL A 70 -5.93 -23.05 35.39
C VAL A 70 -7.11 -22.15 35.09
N MET A 71 -7.26 -21.81 33.81
CA MET A 71 -8.35 -20.98 33.34
C MET A 71 -9.67 -21.73 33.56
N THR A 72 -10.59 -21.09 34.27
CA THR A 72 -11.88 -21.69 34.59
C THR A 72 -12.75 -21.79 33.34
N ARG A 73 -13.69 -22.74 33.31
CA ARG A 73 -14.62 -22.92 32.18
C ARG A 73 -15.42 -21.65 31.87
N SER A 74 -15.72 -20.85 32.89
CA SER A 74 -16.40 -19.55 32.76
C SER A 74 -15.54 -18.53 31.99
N GLU A 75 -14.26 -18.42 32.33
CA GLU A 75 -13.31 -17.54 31.65
C GLU A 75 -13.12 -17.97 30.18
N ALA A 76 -13.10 -19.28 29.91
CA ALA A 76 -13.03 -19.80 28.54
C ALA A 76 -14.25 -19.40 27.70
N SER A 77 -15.45 -19.50 28.26
CA SER A 77 -16.67 -19.05 27.57
C SER A 77 -16.68 -17.55 27.29
N GLN A 78 -16.21 -16.72 28.24
CA GLN A 78 -16.12 -15.27 28.05
C GLN A 78 -15.12 -14.89 26.95
N LEU A 79 -13.96 -15.55 26.91
CA LEU A 79 -12.97 -15.34 25.85
C LEU A 79 -13.51 -15.72 24.47
N ILE A 80 -14.24 -16.83 24.36
CA ILE A 80 -14.86 -17.24 23.09
C ILE A 80 -15.86 -16.18 22.62
N SER A 81 -16.74 -15.70 23.50
CA SER A 81 -17.71 -14.65 23.15
C SER A 81 -17.01 -13.37 22.67
N LEU A 82 -15.93 -12.97 23.34
CA LEU A 82 -15.16 -11.78 22.95
C LEU A 82 -14.48 -11.95 21.59
N LEU A 83 -13.93 -13.13 21.30
CA LEU A 83 -13.36 -13.45 19.99
C LEU A 83 -14.41 -13.42 18.88
N VAL A 84 -15.61 -13.95 19.13
CA VAL A 84 -16.71 -13.92 18.14
C VAL A 84 -17.12 -12.49 17.82
N VAL A 85 -17.22 -11.61 18.84
CA VAL A 85 -17.53 -10.18 18.62
C VAL A 85 -16.44 -9.51 17.80
N LEU A 86 -15.16 -9.74 18.12
CA LEU A 86 -14.04 -9.16 17.36
C LEU A 86 -14.02 -9.61 15.90
N VAL A 87 -14.23 -10.90 15.64
CA VAL A 87 -14.33 -11.44 14.27
C VAL A 87 -15.53 -10.85 13.55
N GLY A 88 -16.69 -10.76 14.22
CA GLY A 88 -17.90 -10.15 13.68
C GLY A 88 -17.68 -8.69 13.28
N CYS A 89 -17.07 -7.89 14.15
CA CYS A 89 -16.72 -6.50 13.86
C CYS A 89 -15.74 -6.38 12.69
N ALA A 90 -14.72 -7.25 12.62
CA ALA A 90 -13.76 -7.27 11.51
C ALA A 90 -14.43 -7.62 10.18
N CYS A 91 -15.31 -8.64 10.16
CA CYS A 91 -16.06 -9.03 8.97
C CYS A 91 -17.04 -7.94 8.52
N LEU A 92 -17.74 -7.30 9.45
CA LEU A 92 -18.65 -6.18 9.16
C LEU A 92 -17.88 -4.96 8.63
N GLY A 93 -16.78 -4.58 9.26
CA GLY A 93 -15.92 -3.48 8.81
C GLY A 93 -15.34 -3.73 7.41
N PHE A 94 -14.94 -4.97 7.12
CA PHE A 94 -14.47 -5.36 5.78
C PHE A 94 -15.59 -5.32 4.74
N GLY A 95 -16.79 -5.82 5.08
CA GLY A 95 -17.96 -5.79 4.22
C GLY A 95 -18.42 -4.36 3.90
N LEU A 96 -18.56 -3.53 4.93
CA LEU A 96 -18.89 -2.10 4.80
C LEU A 96 -17.80 -1.33 4.07
N GLY A 97 -16.52 -1.63 4.33
CA GLY A 97 -15.40 -1.05 3.60
C GLY A 97 -15.45 -1.34 2.11
N ARG A 98 -15.88 -2.56 1.72
CA ARG A 98 -16.13 -2.90 0.31
C ARG A 98 -17.38 -2.22 -0.26
N LEU A 99 -18.41 -2.03 0.55
CA LEU A 99 -19.64 -1.37 0.13
C LEU A 99 -19.43 0.14 -0.11
N ILE A 100 -18.77 0.82 0.84
CA ILE A 100 -18.53 2.27 0.82
C ILE A 100 -17.47 2.64 -0.23
N ARG A 101 -16.45 1.80 -0.44
CA ARG A 101 -15.46 2.03 -1.51
C ARG A 101 -16.04 1.83 -2.93
N GLY A 102 -17.33 1.52 -3.03
CA GLY A 102 -18.00 1.21 -4.27
C GLY A 102 -17.45 -0.07 -4.90
N ARG A 103 -18.20 -0.63 -5.85
CA ARG A 103 -17.61 -1.53 -6.83
C ARG A 103 -16.52 -0.76 -7.57
N ARG A 104 -15.29 -0.76 -7.05
CA ARG A 104 -14.12 -0.47 -7.86
C ARG A 104 -14.19 -1.53 -8.97
N PRO A 105 -14.46 -1.16 -10.23
CA PRO A 105 -14.58 -2.14 -11.30
C PRO A 105 -13.32 -2.99 -11.29
N GLU A 106 -13.50 -4.29 -11.47
CA GLU A 106 -12.54 -5.39 -11.38
C GLU A 106 -11.45 -5.31 -12.47
N PHE A 107 -10.86 -4.12 -12.67
CA PHE A 107 -9.72 -3.85 -13.56
C PHE A 107 -8.39 -4.37 -13.01
N GLU A 108 -8.41 -4.99 -11.82
CA GLU A 108 -7.23 -5.36 -11.03
C GLU A 108 -6.38 -6.49 -11.63
N GLY A 109 -6.84 -7.18 -12.69
CA GLY A 109 -6.07 -8.22 -13.36
C GLY A 109 -5.34 -7.80 -14.64
N VAL A 110 -5.81 -6.77 -15.35
CA VAL A 110 -5.36 -6.50 -16.74
C VAL A 110 -4.91 -5.06 -16.98
N ARG A 111 -5.28 -4.08 -16.14
CA ARG A 111 -4.84 -2.67 -16.30
C ARG A 111 -4.36 -2.06 -14.98
N SER A 112 -3.34 -2.68 -14.39
CA SER A 112 -2.72 -2.26 -13.11
C SER A 112 -2.27 -0.78 -13.11
N ARG A 113 -1.87 -0.24 -14.27
CA ARG A 113 -1.34 1.13 -14.40
C ARG A 113 -2.39 2.21 -14.16
N MET A 114 -3.62 2.07 -14.66
CA MET A 114 -4.67 3.07 -14.43
C MET A 114 -5.16 3.11 -12.97
N GLY A 115 -5.12 1.97 -12.27
CA GLY A 115 -5.38 1.93 -10.84
C GLY A 115 -4.32 2.71 -10.04
N ARG A 116 -3.05 2.61 -10.46
CA ARG A 116 -1.92 3.35 -9.88
C ARG A 116 -1.93 4.82 -10.24
N SER A 117 -2.26 5.20 -11.48
CA SER A 117 -2.36 6.61 -11.88
C SER A 117 -3.39 7.36 -11.02
N ALA A 118 -4.55 6.74 -10.75
CA ALA A 118 -5.54 7.31 -9.86
C ALA A 118 -5.05 7.48 -8.41
N ALA A 119 -4.15 6.60 -7.93
CA ALA A 119 -3.53 6.78 -6.61
C ALA A 119 -2.59 7.98 -6.61
N PHE A 120 -1.70 8.09 -7.60
CA PHE A 120 -0.81 9.23 -7.76
C PHE A 120 -1.55 10.56 -7.90
N LEU A 121 -2.68 10.60 -8.62
CA LEU A 121 -3.49 11.82 -8.72
C LEU A 121 -4.06 12.27 -7.37
N ARG A 122 -4.42 11.34 -6.49
CA ARG A 122 -4.86 11.69 -5.13
C ARG A 122 -3.70 12.25 -4.32
N ASP A 123 -2.54 11.64 -4.39
CA ASP A 123 -1.35 12.07 -3.66
C ASP A 123 -0.85 13.43 -4.16
N ALA A 124 -0.95 13.69 -5.47
CA ALA A 124 -0.67 14.99 -6.07
C ALA A 124 -1.56 16.12 -5.53
N ARG A 125 -2.80 15.80 -5.15
CA ARG A 125 -3.76 16.76 -4.56
C ARG A 125 -3.65 16.90 -3.05
N ALA A 126 -2.95 16.00 -2.38
CA ALA A 126 -2.84 16.02 -0.93
C ALA A 126 -1.98 17.22 -0.49
N THR A 127 -2.61 18.16 0.21
CA THR A 127 -1.92 19.37 0.71
C THR A 127 -0.92 19.08 1.83
N SER A 128 -1.03 17.92 2.47
CA SER A 128 -0.06 17.41 3.45
C SER A 128 1.25 16.94 2.83
N VAL A 129 1.29 16.78 1.51
CA VAL A 129 2.46 16.30 0.76
C VAL A 129 3.27 17.49 0.23
N SER A 130 4.60 17.35 0.22
CA SER A 130 5.51 18.40 -0.27
C SER A 130 5.22 18.78 -1.72
N LYS A 131 5.49 20.04 -2.10
CA LYS A 131 5.30 20.52 -3.48
C LYS A 131 6.03 19.66 -4.52
N HIS A 132 7.28 19.28 -4.24
CA HIS A 132 8.08 18.45 -5.13
C HIS A 132 7.42 17.07 -5.31
N THR A 133 7.06 16.41 -4.21
CA THR A 133 6.37 15.11 -4.28
C THR A 133 5.04 15.22 -5.02
N ARG A 134 4.27 16.30 -4.82
CA ARG A 134 3.01 16.54 -5.55
C ARG A 134 3.24 16.65 -7.06
N LEU A 135 4.26 17.38 -7.50
CA LEU A 135 4.66 17.47 -8.92
C LEU A 135 5.10 16.12 -9.48
N THR A 136 5.92 15.38 -8.73
CA THR A 136 6.30 14.00 -9.10
C THR A 136 5.07 13.13 -9.26
N CYS A 137 4.16 13.11 -8.29
CA CYS A 137 2.92 12.33 -8.38
C CYS A 137 2.04 12.75 -9.56
N ALA A 138 1.92 14.05 -9.85
CA ALA A 138 1.18 14.54 -11.00
C ALA A 138 1.78 14.01 -12.33
N PHE A 139 3.10 14.08 -12.46
CA PHE A 139 3.80 13.54 -13.61
C PHE A 139 3.68 12.01 -13.72
N GLU A 140 3.87 11.26 -12.64
CA GLU A 140 3.71 9.79 -12.63
C GLU A 140 2.29 9.36 -13.02
N CYS A 141 1.27 10.11 -12.60
CA CYS A 141 -0.10 9.90 -13.07
C CYS A 141 -0.21 10.05 -14.59
N ILE A 142 0.35 11.13 -15.15
CA ILE A 142 0.35 11.39 -16.60
C ILE A 142 1.10 10.29 -17.35
N TYR A 143 2.31 9.97 -16.91
CA TYR A 143 3.17 8.95 -17.53
C TYR A 143 2.46 7.60 -17.60
N LEU A 144 1.87 7.13 -16.48
CA LEU A 144 1.13 5.87 -16.48
C LEU A 144 -0.09 5.87 -17.41
N CYS A 145 -0.77 7.01 -17.55
CA CYS A 145 -1.85 7.16 -18.54
C CYS A 145 -1.31 7.03 -19.97
N CYS A 146 -0.18 7.68 -20.28
CA CYS A 146 0.47 7.58 -21.58
C CYS A 146 0.92 6.15 -21.89
N CYS A 147 1.53 5.43 -20.92
CA CYS A 147 1.90 4.02 -21.09
C CYS A 147 0.69 3.16 -21.48
N GLU A 148 -0.40 3.28 -20.73
CA GLU A 148 -1.58 2.44 -20.97
C GLU A 148 -2.22 2.71 -22.33
N VAL A 149 -2.31 3.99 -22.73
CA VAL A 149 -2.83 4.40 -24.04
C VAL A 149 -1.90 3.93 -25.15
N ALA A 150 -0.59 4.04 -24.96
CA ALA A 150 0.40 3.63 -25.95
C ALA A 150 0.32 2.12 -26.22
N GLU A 151 0.30 1.32 -25.15
CA GLU A 151 0.15 -0.13 -25.23
C GLU A 151 -1.20 -0.53 -25.85
N ALA A 152 -2.29 0.13 -25.47
CA ALA A 152 -3.61 -0.11 -26.08
C ALA A 152 -3.66 0.19 -27.58
N ARG A 153 -2.71 1.01 -28.09
CA ARG A 153 -2.52 1.30 -29.52
C ARG A 153 -1.42 0.46 -30.18
N GLY A 154 -0.93 -0.58 -29.50
CA GLY A 154 0.02 -1.54 -30.05
C GLY A 154 1.50 -1.17 -29.89
N MET A 155 1.82 -0.12 -29.14
CA MET A 155 3.21 0.18 -28.79
C MET A 155 3.70 -0.80 -27.71
N ARG A 156 4.82 -1.46 -27.96
CA ARG A 156 5.48 -2.31 -26.96
C ARG A 156 6.27 -1.46 -26.00
N LEU A 157 6.11 -1.71 -24.70
CA LEU A 157 6.76 -0.94 -23.63
C LEU A 157 8.01 -1.63 -23.03
N ASP A 158 8.43 -2.74 -23.63
CA ASP A 158 9.55 -3.53 -23.14
C ASP A 158 10.88 -2.75 -23.33
N GLY A 159 11.64 -2.56 -22.24
CA GLY A 159 12.98 -1.97 -22.29
C GLY A 159 13.04 -0.43 -22.40
N LEU A 160 11.95 0.28 -22.08
CA LEU A 160 11.95 1.74 -22.03
C LEU A 160 12.50 2.25 -20.69
N ASP A 161 13.34 3.29 -20.76
CA ASP A 161 13.84 4.00 -19.58
C ASP A 161 12.73 4.85 -18.96
N HIS A 162 12.75 5.04 -17.63
CA HIS A 162 11.78 5.89 -16.94
C HIS A 162 12.41 7.23 -16.53
N PRO A 163 11.89 8.39 -16.98
CA PRO A 163 10.80 8.58 -17.94
C PRO A 163 11.28 8.59 -19.41
N ASP A 164 10.57 7.88 -20.29
CA ASP A 164 10.78 7.95 -21.74
C ASP A 164 9.97 9.10 -22.35
N ILE A 165 10.65 10.11 -22.91
CA ILE A 165 10.02 11.30 -23.49
C ILE A 165 9.23 10.97 -24.76
N LYS A 166 9.73 10.05 -25.60
CA LYS A 166 9.06 9.65 -26.86
C LYS A 166 7.75 8.92 -26.56
N LEU A 167 7.73 8.10 -25.52
CA LEU A 167 6.52 7.44 -25.02
C LEU A 167 5.48 8.46 -24.57
N VAL A 168 5.90 9.46 -23.79
CA VAL A 168 5.02 10.53 -23.32
C VAL A 168 4.45 11.30 -24.51
N GLU A 169 5.28 11.72 -25.45
CA GLU A 169 4.87 12.43 -26.67
C GLU A 169 3.86 11.62 -27.49
N PHE A 170 4.14 10.33 -27.71
CA PHE A 170 3.23 9.41 -28.40
C PHE A 170 1.88 9.31 -27.68
N GLY A 171 1.89 9.07 -26.36
CA GLY A 171 0.68 8.95 -25.55
C GLY A 171 -0.17 10.23 -25.55
N LEU A 172 0.45 11.40 -25.43
CA LEU A 172 -0.24 12.69 -25.49
C LEU A 172 -0.85 12.96 -26.86
N SER A 173 -0.12 12.61 -27.93
CA SER A 173 -0.59 12.74 -29.30
C SER A 173 -1.77 11.79 -29.58
N ALA A 174 -1.70 10.55 -29.10
CA ALA A 174 -2.80 9.59 -29.18
C ALA A 174 -4.07 10.06 -28.45
N LEU A 175 -3.91 10.84 -27.38
CA LEU A 175 -5.00 11.44 -26.60
C LEU A 175 -5.54 12.76 -27.17
N GLY A 176 -4.96 13.29 -28.26
CA GLY A 176 -5.38 14.58 -28.83
C GLY A 176 -5.18 15.75 -27.87
N VAL A 177 -4.13 15.71 -27.05
CA VAL A 177 -3.80 16.79 -26.10
C VAL A 177 -3.35 18.04 -26.86
N HIS A 178 -3.75 19.22 -26.38
CA HIS A 178 -3.42 20.50 -27.04
C HIS A 178 -1.92 20.80 -26.91
N GLU A 179 -1.32 21.47 -27.89
CA GLU A 179 0.14 21.65 -27.96
C GLU A 179 0.73 22.35 -26.73
N ALA A 180 0.08 23.42 -26.24
CA ALA A 180 0.46 24.09 -25.00
C ALA A 180 0.47 23.15 -23.77
N GLU A 181 -0.47 22.21 -23.69
CA GLU A 181 -0.50 21.20 -22.63
C GLU A 181 0.65 20.19 -22.81
N LYS A 182 0.98 19.81 -24.05
CA LYS A 182 2.12 18.92 -24.32
C LYS A 182 3.43 19.54 -23.88
N ILE A 183 3.66 20.81 -24.20
CA ILE A 183 4.87 21.56 -23.78
C ILE A 183 5.00 21.53 -22.25
N ALA A 184 3.91 21.78 -21.52
CA ALA A 184 3.92 21.70 -20.06
C ALA A 184 4.27 20.29 -19.54
N VAL A 185 3.68 19.23 -20.13
CA VAL A 185 4.04 17.85 -19.75
C VAL A 185 5.49 17.51 -20.10
N GLN A 186 6.01 17.96 -21.25
CA GLN A 186 7.40 17.77 -21.64
C GLN A 186 8.35 18.47 -20.68
N GLY A 187 8.02 19.69 -20.23
CA GLY A 187 8.78 20.39 -19.19
C GLY A 187 8.81 19.61 -17.87
N LEU A 188 7.68 19.01 -17.46
CA LEU A 188 7.62 18.12 -16.29
C LEU A 188 8.44 16.83 -16.49
N ALA A 189 8.40 16.25 -17.68
CA ALA A 189 9.15 15.04 -18.03
C ALA A 189 10.65 15.28 -17.98
N GLN A 190 11.10 16.38 -18.59
CA GLN A 190 12.51 16.79 -18.60
C GLN A 190 13.00 17.09 -17.18
N TRP A 191 12.23 17.88 -16.42
CA TRP A 191 12.52 18.15 -15.01
C TRP A 191 12.71 16.86 -14.19
N ARG A 192 11.85 15.85 -14.44
CA ARG A 192 11.91 14.55 -13.76
C ARG A 192 13.12 13.73 -14.19
N ALA A 193 13.44 13.71 -15.48
CA ALA A 193 14.57 13.00 -16.05
C ALA A 193 15.91 13.53 -15.52
N ASP A 194 16.02 14.85 -15.43
CA ASP A 194 17.24 15.54 -14.95
C ASP A 194 17.44 15.42 -13.44
N ALA A 195 16.46 14.88 -12.71
CA ALA A 195 16.42 14.86 -11.25
C ALA A 195 16.70 16.25 -10.64
N SER A 196 16.19 17.31 -11.30
CA SER A 196 16.52 18.69 -10.96
C SER A 196 16.01 19.07 -9.57
N PRO A 197 16.83 19.71 -8.72
CA PRO A 197 16.39 20.20 -7.41
C PRO A 197 15.50 21.45 -7.51
N PHE A 198 15.47 22.11 -8.68
CA PHE A 198 14.69 23.31 -8.91
C PHE A 198 13.29 22.96 -9.41
N PHE A 199 12.30 23.79 -9.08
CA PHE A 199 10.93 23.58 -9.56
C PHE A 199 10.82 23.87 -11.06
N PRO A 200 9.99 23.11 -11.79
CA PRO A 200 9.65 23.43 -13.17
C PRO A 200 8.82 24.72 -13.23
N GLU A 201 8.72 25.32 -14.41
CA GLU A 201 7.88 26.50 -14.64
C GLU A 201 6.39 26.23 -14.39
N THR A 202 5.96 24.98 -14.54
CA THR A 202 4.57 24.56 -14.29
C THR A 202 4.27 24.57 -12.79
N SER A 203 3.22 25.29 -12.40
CA SER A 203 2.78 25.33 -11.00
C SER A 203 2.23 23.96 -10.54
N VAL A 204 2.20 23.74 -9.23
CA VAL A 204 1.66 22.47 -8.66
C VAL A 204 0.19 22.29 -9.02
N ASP A 205 -0.60 23.36 -8.97
CA ASP A 205 -2.04 23.28 -9.24
C ASP A 205 -2.31 23.06 -10.74
N ASP A 206 -1.54 23.71 -11.61
CA ASP A 206 -1.61 23.48 -13.06
C ASP A 206 -1.23 22.03 -13.40
N ALA A 207 -0.16 21.51 -12.82
CA ALA A 207 0.25 20.11 -13.00
C ALA A 207 -0.84 19.14 -12.52
N CYS A 208 -1.49 19.40 -11.38
CA CYS A 208 -2.59 18.58 -10.87
C CYS A 208 -3.81 18.61 -11.79
N HIS A 209 -4.19 19.78 -12.31
CA HIS A 209 -5.29 19.92 -13.25
C HIS A 209 -4.97 19.25 -14.60
N LEU A 210 -3.73 19.37 -15.07
CA LEU A 210 -3.26 18.72 -16.28
C LEU A 210 -3.31 17.19 -16.14
N ALA A 211 -2.82 16.65 -15.03
CA ALA A 211 -2.90 15.22 -14.72
C ALA A 211 -4.34 14.71 -14.67
N GLU A 212 -5.27 15.47 -14.09
CA GLU A 212 -6.70 15.12 -14.08
C GLU A 212 -7.31 15.11 -15.49
N ARG A 213 -7.04 16.13 -16.31
CA ARG A 213 -7.56 16.20 -17.68
C ARG A 213 -7.04 15.04 -18.52
N ILE A 214 -5.75 14.74 -18.44
CA ILE A 214 -5.13 13.63 -19.16
C ILE A 214 -5.69 12.29 -18.67
N ASN A 215 -5.81 12.07 -17.35
CA ASN A 215 -6.38 10.84 -16.80
C ASN A 215 -7.83 10.62 -17.28
N ARG A 216 -8.67 11.67 -17.32
CA ARG A 216 -10.03 11.59 -17.88
C ARG A 216 -10.03 11.22 -19.36
N ARG A 217 -9.17 11.86 -20.17
CA ARG A 217 -9.02 11.55 -21.61
C ARG A 217 -8.55 10.11 -21.82
N ALA A 218 -7.58 9.65 -21.03
CA ALA A 218 -7.08 8.28 -21.08
C ALA A 218 -8.17 7.25 -20.75
N ILE A 219 -8.96 7.47 -19.71
CA ILE A 219 -10.10 6.60 -19.38
C ILE A 219 -11.10 6.54 -20.54
N ALA A 220 -11.45 7.68 -21.13
CA ALA A 220 -12.38 7.75 -22.25
C ALA A 220 -11.85 6.99 -23.48
N GLU A 221 -10.58 7.22 -23.83
CA GLU A 221 -9.92 6.57 -24.97
C GLU A 221 -9.78 5.07 -24.77
N LEU A 222 -9.35 4.63 -23.59
CA LEU A 222 -9.23 3.22 -23.23
C LEU A 222 -10.56 2.49 -23.16
N THR A 223 -11.66 3.21 -22.90
CA THR A 223 -13.02 2.68 -22.97
C THR A 223 -13.47 2.56 -24.42
N ARG A 224 -13.13 3.55 -25.27
CA ARG A 224 -13.43 3.53 -26.71
C ARG A 224 -12.74 2.36 -27.41
N LEU A 225 -11.45 2.12 -27.15
CA LEU A 225 -10.67 1.03 -27.77
C LEU A 225 -11.13 -0.38 -27.36
N ARG A 226 -11.95 -0.50 -26.31
CA ARG A 226 -12.46 -1.79 -25.84
C ARG A 226 -13.77 -2.20 -26.54
N ASN A 227 -14.54 -1.23 -27.02
CA ASN A 227 -15.83 -1.44 -27.67
C ASN A 227 -15.63 -1.57 -29.18
#